data_AF-A0A9D4EE61-F1
#
_entry.id   AF-A0A9D4EE61-F1
#
_cell.length_a   1.000
_cell.length_b   1.000
_cell.length_c   1.000
_cell.angle_alpha   90.00
_cell.angle_beta   90.00
_cell.angle_gamma   90.00
#
_symmetry.space_group_name_H-M   'P 1'
#
loop_
_entity.id
_entity.type
_entity.pdbx_description
1 polymer ?
#
loop_
_entity_poly.entity_id
_entity_poly.type
_entity_poly.pdbx_seq_one_letter_code
_entity_poly.pdbx_strand_id
1 'polypeptide(L)' 'MKSELETYLLRNRSTTYSTTGLSPAEMLFRRKIRTKLPDIAEHRILDDEERDRESERKCKGKIYGDNK' A
#
# COMPACT_ATOMS: atom_id res chain seq x y z
N MET A 1 -28.72 13.93 10.52
CA MET A 1 -29.32 13.83 9.17
C MET A 1 -28.33 13.62 8.04
N LYS A 2 -27.18 14.33 7.97
CA LYS A 2 -26.21 14.14 6.86
C LYS A 2 -25.62 12.71 6.78
N SER A 3 -25.36 12.07 7.92
CA SER A 3 -24.72 10.75 8.00
C SER A 3 -25.53 9.61 7.36
N GLU A 4 -26.85 9.59 7.53
CA GLU A 4 -27.70 8.52 6.98
C GLU A 4 -27.81 8.61 5.47
N LEU A 5 -27.98 9.83 4.94
CA LEU A 5 -28.00 10.07 3.50
C LEU A 5 -26.66 9.72 2.86
N GLU A 6 -25.54 10.10 3.47
CA GLU A 6 -24.20 9.75 3.00
C GLU A 6 -23.99 8.23 2.99
N THR A 7 -24.47 7.53 4.03
CA THR A 7 -24.40 6.06 4.11
C THR A 7 -25.23 5.40 3.01
N TYR A 8 -26.45 5.90 2.78
CA TYR A 8 -27.32 5.41 1.71
C TYR A 8 -26.68 5.63 0.33
N LEU A 9 -26.18 6.83 0.06
CA LEU A 9 -25.53 7.15 -1.20
C LEU A 9 -24.26 6.31 -1.43
N LEU A 10 -23.48 6.05 -0.37
CA LEU A 10 -22.31 5.17 -0.41
C LEU A 10 -22.69 3.73 -0.75
N ARG A 11 -23.76 3.20 -0.16
CA ARG A 11 -24.28 1.86 -0.46
C ARG A 11 -24.76 1.77 -1.91
N ASN A 12 -25.54 2.76 -2.34
CA ASN A 12 -26.09 2.80 -3.69
C ASN A 12 -24.98 2.86 -4.74
N ARG A 13 -23.96 3.71 -4.56
CA ARG A 13 -22.88 3.87 -5.54
C ARG A 13 -21.94 2.67 -5.65
N SER A 14 -21.84 1.81 -4.63
CA SER A 14 -20.95 0.65 -4.61
C SER A 14 -21.62 -0.67 -4.95
N THR A 15 -22.94 -0.77 -4.75
CA THR A 15 -23.70 -2.00 -5.02
C THR A 15 -23.97 -2.14 -6.52
N THR A 16 -23.74 -3.33 -7.07
CA THR A 16 -24.06 -3.62 -8.47
C THR A 16 -25.56 -3.77 -8.65
N TYR A 17 -26.10 -3.22 -9.73
CA TYR A 17 -27.50 -3.46 -10.09
C TYR A 17 -27.64 -4.80 -10.80
N SER A 18 -28.68 -5.56 -10.47
CA SER A 18 -28.93 -6.89 -11.04
C SER A 18 -29.15 -6.86 -12.56
N THR A 19 -29.74 -5.79 -13.08
CA THR A 19 -30.08 -5.66 -14.51
C THR A 19 -28.84 -5.43 -15.39
N THR A 20 -27.86 -4.66 -14.91
CA THR A 20 -26.68 -4.27 -15.70
C THR A 20 -25.40 -4.96 -15.26
N GLY A 21 -25.38 -5.56 -14.07
CA GLY A 21 -24.19 -6.14 -13.44
C GLY A 21 -23.15 -5.09 -13.00
N LEU A 22 -23.42 -3.80 -13.21
CA LEU A 22 -22.52 -2.70 -12.91
C LEU A 22 -23.08 -1.84 -11.77
N SER A 23 -22.19 -1.26 -10.98
CA SER A 23 -22.55 -0.25 -9.98
C SER A 23 -22.76 1.14 -10.62
N PRO A 24 -23.53 2.04 -9.99
CA PRO A 24 -23.67 3.42 -10.47
C PRO A 24 -22.35 4.16 -10.65
N ALA A 25 -21.38 3.95 -9.77
CA ALA A 25 -20.07 4.58 -9.87
C ALA A 25 -19.30 4.11 -11.11
N GLU A 26 -19.41 2.83 -11.46
CA GLU A 26 -18.81 2.29 -12.69
C GLU A 26 -19.48 2.87 -13.93
N MET A 27 -20.80 3.05 -13.91
CA MET A 27 -21.54 3.58 -15.05
C MET A 27 -21.22 5.07 -15.32
N LEU A 28 -21.08 5.86 -14.25
CA LEU A 28 -20.82 7.31 -14.35
C LEU A 28 -19.35 7.63 -14.62
N PHE A 29 -18.44 6.95 -13.95
CA PHE A 29 -17.02 7.33 -13.94
C PHE A 29 -16.10 6.32 -14.63
N ARG A 30 -16.65 5.19 -15.12
CA ARG A 30 -15.89 4.07 -15.71
C ARG A 30 -14.74 3.59 -14.80
N ARG A 31 -14.91 3.72 -13.49
CA ARG A 31 -13.94 3.34 -12.46
C ARG A 31 -14.64 2.59 -11.33
N LYS A 32 -13.99 1.54 -10.81
CA LYS A 32 -14.44 0.81 -9.61
C LYS A 32 -13.99 1.56 -8.35
N ILE A 33 -14.90 1.73 -7.39
CA ILE A 33 -14.53 2.20 -6.04
C ILE A 33 -13.72 1.11 -5.37
N ARG A 34 -12.42 1.33 -5.18
CA ARG A 34 -11.53 0.39 -4.47
C ARG A 34 -11.63 0.67 -2.97
N THR A 35 -11.99 -0.34 -2.18
CA THR A 35 -11.98 -0.28 -0.71
C THR A 35 -10.62 -0.63 -0.12
N LYS A 36 -9.77 -1.32 -0.89
CA LYS A 36 -8.39 -1.61 -0.50
C LYS A 36 -7.53 -0.39 -0.81
N LEU A 37 -6.72 0.01 0.17
CA LEU A 37 -5.60 0.91 -0.09
C LEU A 37 -4.69 0.25 -1.15
N PRO A 38 -4.17 1.01 -2.11
CA PRO A 38 -3.13 0.47 -2.99
C PRO A 38 -1.97 0.00 -2.11
N ASP A 39 -1.42 -1.17 -2.42
CA ASP A 39 -0.16 -1.57 -1.82
C ASP A 39 0.86 -0.48 -2.18
N ILE A 40 1.26 0.27 -1.16
CA ILE A 40 2.42 1.12 -1.27
C ILE A 40 3.53 0.10 -1.43
N ALA A 41 4.05 -0.06 -2.65
CA ALA A 41 5.26 -0.84 -2.84
C ALA A 41 6.25 -0.23 -1.85
N GLU A 42 6.57 -0.96 -0.78
CA GLU A 42 7.60 -0.55 0.16
C GLU A 42 8.80 -0.31 -0.74
N HIS A 43 9.12 0.97 -0.98
CA HIS A 43 10.44 1.32 -1.43
C HIS A 43 11.28 0.82 -0.28
N ARG A 44 11.78 -0.41 -0.46
CA ARG A 44 12.89 -0.92 0.31
C ARG A 44 13.98 0.08 -0.04
N ILE A 45 14.06 1.15 0.76
CA ILE A 45 15.20 2.03 0.74
C ILE A 45 16.29 1.09 1.21
N LEU A 46 16.92 0.46 0.23
CA LEU A 46 18.16 -0.24 0.39
C LEU A 46 19.11 0.91 0.72
N ASP A 47 19.22 1.21 2.01
CA ASP A 47 20.28 2.08 2.51
C ASP A 47 21.58 1.28 2.36
N ASP A 48 22.04 1.21 1.10
CA ASP A 48 23.23 0.48 0.69
C ASP A 48 24.45 1.02 1.45
N GLU A 49 24.45 2.33 1.77
CA GLU A 49 25.49 2.96 2.57
C GLU A 49 25.51 2.45 4.03
N GLU A 50 24.36 2.23 4.66
CA GLU A 50 24.29 1.64 5.99
C GLU A 50 24.77 0.19 6.00
N ARG A 51 24.38 -0.60 4.99
CA ARG A 51 24.85 -2.00 4.82
C ARG A 51 26.34 -2.12 4.56
N ASP A 52 26.89 -1.24 3.73
CA ASP A 52 28.33 -1.22 3.45
C ASP A 52 29.11 -0.87 4.72
N ARG A 53 28.65 0.14 5.46
CA ARG A 53 29.26 0.56 6.74
C ARG A 53 29.22 -0.53 7.80
N GLU A 54 28.12 -1.28 7.90
CA GLU A 54 28.01 -2.43 8.80
C GLU A 54 29.00 -3.54 8.40
N SER A 55 29.06 -3.84 7.10
CA SER A 55 29.94 -4.88 6.55
C SER A 55 31.42 -4.56 6.81
N GLU A 56 31.83 -3.30 6.63
CA GLU A 56 33.19 -2.85 6.94
C GLU A 56 33.53 -3.01 8.42
N ARG A 57 32.62 -2.58 9.32
CA ARG A 57 32.85 -2.68 10.78
C ARG A 57 33.00 -4.14 11.22
N LYS A 58 32.16 -5.03 10.68
CA LYS A 58 32.23 -6.47 10.95
C LYS A 58 33.54 -7.07 10.44
N CYS A 59 33.99 -6.67 9.26
CA CYS A 59 35.27 -7.11 8.69
C CYS A 59 36.45 -6.65 9.56
N LYS A 60 36.51 -5.37 9.91
CA LYS A 60 37.55 -4.80 10.79
C LYS A 60 37.58 -5.49 12.17
N GLY A 61 36.42 -5.78 12.74
CA GLY A 61 36.30 -6.50 14.01
C GLY A 61 36.87 -7.92 13.96
N LYS A 62 36.63 -8.66 12.87
CA LYS A 62 37.22 -9.99 12.65
C LYS A 62 38.74 -9.92 12.55
N ILE A 63 39.27 -9.02 11.71
CA ILE A 63 40.72 -8.84 11.53
C ILE A 63 41.41 -8.52 12.87
N TYR A 64 40.81 -7.67 13.70
CA TYR A 64 41.38 -7.36 15.01
C TYR A 64 41.34 -8.54 15.99
N GLY A 65 40.28 -9.35 15.94
CA GLY A 65 40.16 -10.56 16.76
C GLY A 65 41.14 -11.67 16.35
N ASP A 66 41.39 -11.82 15.05
CA ASP A 66 42.30 -12.84 14.50
C ASP A 66 43.78 -12.48 14.66
N ASN A 67 44.10 -11.17 14.73
CA ASN A 67 45.46 -10.66 14.91
C ASN A 67 45.84 -10.38 16.38
N LYS A 68 45.07 -10.89 17.35
CA LYS A 68 45.33 -10.76 18.79
C LYS A 68 45.81 -12.06 19.42
#